data_AF-A0A7X9B144-F1
#
_entry.id   AF-A0A7X9B144-F1
#
_cell.length_a   1.000
_cell.length_b   1.000
_cell.length_c   1.000
_cell.angle_alpha   90.00
_cell.angle_beta   90.00
_cell.angle_gamma   90.00
#
_symmetry.space_group_name_H-M   'P 1'
#
loop_
_entity.id
_entity.type
_entity.pdbx_description
1 polymer ?
#
loop_
_entity_poly.entity_id
_entity_poly.type
_entity_poly.pdbx_seq_one_letter_code
_entity_poly.pdbx_strand_id
1 'polypeptide(L)' 'MSSDTHAAVVQKLIDLYHMLVCHNGFGEMSVDIRILKRGQKEVIIRCGKQYRFVVDTPGSDPETEAWLSNWKHEEEEE' A
#
# COMPACT_ATOMS: atom_id res chain seq x y z
N MET A 1 9.80 18.96 -5.15
CA MET A 1 9.88 17.50 -5.37
C MET A 1 8.45 17.00 -5.40
N SER A 2 8.00 16.48 -6.53
CA SER A 2 6.62 16.02 -6.72
C SER A 2 6.36 14.84 -5.78
N SER A 3 5.31 14.93 -4.96
CA SER A 3 4.78 13.80 -4.19
C SER A 3 4.40 12.68 -5.16
N ASP A 4 4.68 11.42 -4.82
CA ASP A 4 4.17 10.29 -5.59
C ASP A 4 2.65 10.18 -5.36
N THR A 5 1.90 9.74 -6.37
CA THR A 5 0.46 9.56 -6.20
C THR A 5 0.15 8.19 -5.61
N HIS A 6 -0.90 8.10 -4.80
CA HIS A 6 -1.42 6.81 -4.33
C HIS A 6 -1.69 5.84 -5.50
N ALA A 7 -2.21 6.36 -6.62
CA ALA A 7 -2.44 5.57 -7.83
C ALA A 7 -1.15 4.94 -8.40
N ALA A 8 -0.01 5.64 -8.35
CA ALA A 8 1.27 5.09 -8.80
C ALA A 8 1.74 3.92 -7.92
N VAL A 9 1.51 4.01 -6.61
CA VAL A 9 1.81 2.92 -5.66
C VAL A 9 0.94 1.69 -5.96
N VAL A 10 -0.37 1.89 -6.12
CA VAL A 10 -1.33 0.81 -6.43
C VAL A 10 -0.96 0.13 -7.75
N GLN A 11 -0.68 0.90 -8.80
CA GLN A 11 -0.24 0.34 -10.08
C GLN A 11 1.04 -0.49 -9.91
N LYS A 12 2.01 -0.02 -9.12
CA LYS A 12 3.24 -0.77 -8.87
C LYS A 12 2.98 -2.10 -8.14
N LEU A 13 2.06 -2.12 -7.18
CA LEU A 13 1.66 -3.36 -6.49
C LEU A 13 1.05 -4.36 -7.47
N ILE A 14 0.14 -3.91 -8.35
CA ILE A 14 -0.49 -4.75 -9.38
C ILE A 14 0.58 -5.34 -10.31
N ASP A 15 1.51 -4.50 -10.80
CA ASP A 15 2.58 -4.94 -11.70
C ASP A 15 3.46 -6.03 -11.05
N LEU A 16 3.86 -5.82 -9.79
CA LEU A 16 4.71 -6.76 -9.06
C LEU A 16 3.96 -8.05 -8.73
N TYR A 17 2.69 -7.95 -8.35
CA TYR A 17 1.83 -9.10 -8.13
C TYR A 17 1.67 -9.94 -9.40
N HIS A 18 1.35 -9.32 -10.54
CA HIS A 18 1.26 -10.03 -11.82
C HIS A 18 2.58 -10.73 -12.17
N MET A 19 3.70 -10.06 -11.96
CA MET A 19 5.02 -10.65 -12.19
C MET A 19 5.24 -11.89 -11.31
N LEU A 20 4.90 -11.84 -10.02
CA LEU A 20 5.03 -12.99 -9.12
C LEU A 20 4.09 -14.14 -9.51
N VAL A 21 2.85 -13.84 -9.91
CA VAL A 21 1.88 -14.88 -10.32
C VAL A 21 2.29 -15.57 -11.62
N CYS A 22 2.88 -14.84 -12.57
CA CYS A 22 3.38 -15.42 -13.82
C CYS A 22 4.75 -16.10 -13.67
N HIS A 23 5.40 -15.97 -12.51
CA HIS A 23 6.73 -16.53 -12.28
C HIS A 23 6.64 -18.03 -11.95
N ASN A 24 7.45 -18.84 -12.63
CA ASN A 24 7.58 -20.27 -12.35
C ASN A 24 8.55 -20.51 -11.18
N GLY A 25 8.08 -20.25 -9.96
CA GLY A 25 8.86 -20.48 -8.75
C GLY A 25 8.24 -19.80 -7.52
N PHE A 26 8.96 -19.84 -6.40
CA PHE A 26 8.57 -19.09 -5.22
C PHE A 26 8.78 -17.59 -5.43
N GLY A 27 7.81 -16.80 -5.00
CA GLY A 27 7.80 -15.36 -5.11
C GLY A 27 7.35 -14.72 -3.80
N GLU A 28 8.08 -13.72 -3.33
CA GLU A 28 7.76 -12.98 -2.12
C GLU A 28 7.67 -11.48 -2.40
N MET A 29 6.63 -10.86 -1.86
CA MET A 29 6.47 -9.41 -1.80
C MET A 29 6.11 -8.99 -0.38
N SER A 30 6.75 -7.93 0.12
CA SER A 30 6.36 -7.26 1.36
C SER A 30 6.11 -5.77 1.12
N VAL A 31 5.17 -5.21 1.87
CA VAL A 31 4.81 -3.79 1.83
C VAL A 31 4.88 -3.24 3.25
N ASP A 32 5.76 -2.27 3.48
CA ASP A 32 5.77 -1.49 4.71
C ASP A 32 5.14 -0.13 4.46
N ILE A 33 4.30 0.32 5.39
CA ILE A 33 3.74 1.67 5.38
C ILE A 33 4.17 2.38 6.66
N ARG A 34 4.88 3.50 6.52
CA ARG A 34 5.35 4.33 7.64
C ARG A 34 4.66 5.68 7.59
N ILE A 35 4.03 6.05 8.70
CA ILE A 35 3.41 7.37 8.83
C ILE A 35 4.53 8.41 8.95
N LEU A 36 4.52 9.40 8.07
CA LEU A 36 5.42 10.55 8.11
C LEU A 36 4.70 11.77 8.71
N LYS A 37 5.44 12.87 8.84
CA LYS A 37 4.87 14.16 9.28
C LYS A 37 4.00 14.76 8.16
N ARG A 38 3.13 15.72 8.53
CA ARG A 38 2.31 16.53 7.60
C ARG A 38 1.34 15.71 6.74
N GLY A 39 0.81 14.62 7.29
CA GLY A 39 -0.18 13.80 6.58
C GLY A 39 0.41 13.05 5.40
N GLN A 40 1.71 12.74 5.40
CA GLN A 40 2.33 11.90 4.39
C GLN A 40 2.54 10.48 4.90
N LYS A 41 2.62 9.52 3.99
CA LYS A 41 3.00 8.14 4.27
C LYS A 41 4.14 7.75 3.34
N GLU A 42 5.13 7.07 3.90
CA GLU A 42 6.17 6.38 3.13
C GLU A 42 5.71 4.95 2.90
N VAL A 43 5.67 4.53 1.63
CA VAL A 43 5.36 3.16 1.23
C VAL A 43 6.62 2.51 0.68
N ILE A 44 7.04 1.40 1.26
CA ILE A 44 8.22 0.64 0.84
C ILE A 44 7.75 -0.72 0.35
N ILE A 45 7.94 -1.03 -0.92
CA ILE A 45 7.60 -2.33 -1.50
C ILE A 45 8.91 -3.08 -1.75
N ARG A 46 9.03 -4.31 -1.22
CA ARG A 46 10.16 -5.21 -1.46
C ARG A 46 9.68 -6.42 -2.25
N CYS A 47 10.25 -6.62 -3.43
CA CYS A 47 9.98 -7.76 -4.32
C CYS A 47 11.24 -8.03 -5.16
N GLY A 48 12.29 -8.55 -4.53
CA GLY A 48 13.66 -8.66 -5.09
C GLY A 48 14.41 -7.32 -5.20
N LYS A 49 13.71 -6.25 -5.59
CA LYS A 49 14.14 -4.85 -5.51
C LYS A 49 13.27 -4.08 -4.51
N GLN A 50 13.84 -3.05 -3.89
CA GLN A 50 13.12 -2.12 -3.05
C GLN A 50 12.64 -0.91 -3.86
N TYR A 51 11.34 -0.62 -3.78
CA TYR A 51 10.70 0.58 -4.30
C TYR A 51 10.21 1.42 -3.12
N ARG A 52 10.36 2.75 -3.20
CA ARG A 52 9.97 3.67 -2.13
C ARG A 52 9.17 4.81 -2.71
N PHE A 53 8.05 5.11 -2.09
CA PHE A 53 7.13 6.16 -2.47
C PHE A 53 6.82 7.03 -1.26
N VAL A 54 6.65 8.33 -1.47
CA VAL A 54 6.07 9.23 -0.48
C VAL A 54 4.75 9.73 -1.03
N VAL A 55 3.66 9.34 -0.40
CA VAL A 55 2.29 9.69 -0.82
C VAL A 55 1.65 10.59 0.22
N ASP A 56 0.87 11.55 -0.24
CA ASP A 56 -0.03 12.29 0.64
C ASP A 56 -1.18 11.37 1.09
N THR A 57 -1.52 11.43 2.37
CA THR A 57 -2.63 10.65 2.92
C THR A 57 -3.91 11.17 2.27
N PRO A 58 -4.74 10.31 1.64
CA PRO A 58 -6.07 10.72 1.22
C PRO A 58 -6.76 11.27 2.47
N GLY A 59 -7.08 12.56 2.47
CA GLY A 59 -7.56 13.23 3.66
C GLY A 59 -8.90 12.64 4.06
N SER A 60 -8.90 11.82 5.14
CA SER A 60 -10.05 11.20 5.81
C SER A 60 -11.36 11.32 5.03
N ASP A 61 -11.41 10.70 3.84
CA ASP A 61 -12.63 10.71 3.09
C ASP A 61 -13.59 9.73 3.78
N PRO A 62 -14.90 10.04 3.83
CA PRO A 62 -15.85 9.25 4.60
C PRO A 62 -15.89 7.77 4.20
N GLU A 63 -15.54 7.45 2.95
CA GLU A 63 -15.48 6.08 2.45
C GLU A 63 -14.31 5.30 3.05
N THR A 64 -13.11 5.90 3.12
CA THR A 64 -11.95 5.29 3.80
C THR A 64 -12.21 5.08 5.29
N GLU A 65 -12.83 6.03 5.98
CA GLU A 65 -13.17 5.89 7.41
C GLU A 65 -14.24 4.81 7.66
N ALA A 66 -15.23 4.70 6.77
CA ALA A 66 -16.23 3.65 6.82
C ALA A 66 -15.61 2.26 6.59
N TRP A 67 -14.75 2.12 5.58
CA TRP A 67 -14.04 0.88 5.30
C TRP A 67 -13.15 0.44 6.47
N LEU A 68 -12.40 1.37 7.08
CA LEU A 68 -11.59 1.10 8.28
C LEU A 68 -12.43 0.68 9.51
N SER A 69 -13.64 1.22 9.63
CA SER A 69 -14.54 0.90 10.75
C SER A 69 -15.16 -0.49 10.59
N ASN A 70 -15.57 -0.84 9.37
CA ASN A 70 -16.10 -2.17 9.07
C ASN A 70 -15.06 -3.27 9.30
N TRP A 71 -13.82 -3.06 8.83
CA TRP A 71 -12.78 -4.08 8.96
C TRP A 71 -12.40 -4.38 10.42
N LYS A 72 -12.40 -3.36 11.29
CA LYS A 72 -12.14 -3.53 12.73
C LYS A 72 -13.23 -4.30 13.47
N HIS A 73 -14.47 -4.25 12.99
CA HIS A 73 -15.58 -4.99 13.59
C HIS A 73 -15.52 -6.49 13.27
N GLU A 74 -14.96 -6.86 12.12
CA GLU A 74 -14.85 -8.28 11.70
C GLU A 74 -13.81 -9.05 12.54
N GLU A 75 -12.80 -8.40 13.12
CA GLU A 75 -11.78 -9.04 13.99
C GLU A 75 -12.28 -9.31 15.43
N GLU A 76 -13.41 -8.74 15.87
CA GLU A 76 -13.95 -8.95 17.22
C GLU A 76 -15.00 -10.10 17.30
N GLU A 77 -15.45 -10.62 16.16
CA GLU A 77 -16.44 -11.72 16.09
C GLU A 77 -15.82 -13.12 15.84
N GLU A 78 -14.49 -13.23 15.72
CA GLU A 78 -13.73 -14.51 15.57
C GLU A 78 -13.05 -14.96 16.88
#